data_AF-A0A849TJL0-F1
#
_entry.id   AF-A0A849TJL0-F1
#
_cell.length_a   1.000
_cell.length_b   1.000
_cell.length_c   1.000
_cell.angle_alpha   90.00
_cell.angle_beta   90.00
_cell.angle_gamma   90.00
#
_symmetry.space_group_name_H-M   'P 1'
#
loop_
_entity.id
_entity.type
_entity.pdbx_description
1 polymer ?
#
loop_
_entity_poly.entity_id
_entity_poly.type
_entity_poly.pdbx_seq_one_letter_code
_entity_poly.pdbx_strand_id
1 'polypeptide(L)'
;MPASTVGNAVADYRNGSLGKAKATGAELKAAREAARERYAAIADAIKREAGIKKHYRHKVIGGLAWTGTGKILAPEGITRRQLYVLAHECGHIVLHSTPASLAKPGHVKEHEAETYAHRAFKRYDLEVPEKSARWARLYVGQWIAKDADAGIAICAQAADFALGKRSPYEALPSVDGLPSHDFSKSLDRFVAKGSRLVAAQESEAMANEIGRIPNPQSRLSELPNACGTCLYFEQYSGGISHQAYHDCKAHGTKAVIARTSHSLCNHGVDWRPHADQVRELQKALGLSKPGFWSRVGSVLIERFSSRNRGAANQSDQNNSTQIQKPRSVVQIEDQSKRHKR
;
A
#
# COMPACT_ATOMS: atom_id res chain seq x y z
N MET A 1 5.60 82.98 2.63
CA MET A 1 5.62 81.54 2.97
C MET A 1 4.19 81.11 3.28
N PRO A 2 3.42 80.54 2.32
CA PRO A 2 2.06 80.10 2.59
C PRO A 2 2.04 78.67 3.15
N ALA A 3 1.22 78.47 4.19
CA ALA A 3 0.97 77.19 4.82
C ALA A 3 0.15 76.28 3.90
N SER A 4 0.65 75.07 3.67
CA SER A 4 -0.01 74.03 2.87
C SER A 4 -0.93 73.20 3.76
N THR A 5 -2.23 73.45 3.65
CA THR A 5 -3.30 72.69 4.31
C THR A 5 -3.53 71.38 3.54
N VAL A 6 -3.00 70.27 4.05
CA VAL A 6 -3.29 68.93 3.53
C VAL A 6 -4.62 68.46 4.12
N GLY A 7 -5.69 68.60 3.35
CA GLY A 7 -7.02 68.09 3.68
C GLY A 7 -7.08 66.57 3.47
N ASN A 8 -7.33 65.84 4.56
CA ASN A 8 -7.68 64.41 4.56
C ASN A 8 -9.06 64.20 3.90
N ALA A 9 -9.07 63.79 2.63
CA ALA A 9 -10.24 63.20 1.98
C ALA A 9 -10.23 61.68 2.21
N VAL A 10 -10.66 61.25 3.39
CA VAL A 10 -10.98 59.84 3.65
C VAL A 10 -12.34 59.58 3.00
N ALA A 11 -12.31 59.10 1.76
CA ALA A 11 -13.49 58.74 1.02
C ALA A 11 -14.21 57.55 1.69
N ASP A 12 -15.44 57.81 2.12
CA ASP A 12 -16.45 56.84 2.54
C ASP A 12 -16.64 55.73 1.48
N TYR A 13 -15.91 54.62 1.62
CA TYR A 13 -16.18 53.35 0.92
C TYR A 13 -17.31 52.60 1.65
N ARG A 14 -18.45 53.26 1.86
CA ARG A 14 -19.66 52.64 2.42
C ARG A 14 -20.47 51.99 1.31
N ASN A 15 -20.33 50.66 1.20
CA ASN A 15 -21.42 49.72 0.95
C ASN A 15 -22.48 50.15 -0.08
N GLY A 16 -22.05 50.41 -1.31
CA GLY A 16 -22.93 50.46 -2.47
C GLY A 16 -23.45 49.06 -2.81
N SER A 17 -24.40 48.56 -2.03
CA SER A 17 -25.29 47.45 -2.41
C SER A 17 -26.16 47.91 -3.58
N LEU A 18 -25.56 48.09 -4.74
CA LEU A 18 -26.29 48.23 -6.00
C LEU A 18 -27.13 46.97 -6.15
N GLY A 19 -28.43 47.11 -5.96
CA GLY A 19 -29.39 46.00 -5.97
C GLY A 19 -29.30 45.26 -7.30
N LYS A 20 -28.52 44.18 -7.35
CA LYS A 20 -28.55 43.24 -8.46
C LYS A 20 -29.98 42.71 -8.51
N ALA A 21 -30.71 43.09 -9.56
CA ALA A 21 -32.01 42.51 -9.86
C ALA A 21 -31.90 40.99 -9.74
N LYS A 22 -32.80 40.37 -8.97
CA LYS A 22 -32.78 38.92 -8.77
C LYS A 22 -33.00 38.27 -10.14
N ALA A 23 -32.05 37.45 -10.57
CA ALA A 23 -32.15 36.70 -11.81
C ALA A 23 -33.47 35.93 -11.87
N THR A 24 -34.11 35.90 -13.04
CA THR A 24 -35.36 35.19 -13.23
C THR A 24 -35.16 33.68 -13.10
N GLY A 25 -36.23 32.92 -12.81
CA GLY A 25 -36.14 31.46 -12.71
C GLY A 25 -35.63 30.79 -14.00
N ALA A 26 -35.98 31.37 -15.16
CA ALA A 26 -35.51 30.93 -16.47
C ALA A 26 -34.00 31.14 -16.64
N GLU A 27 -33.49 32.31 -16.27
CA GLU A 27 -32.04 32.61 -16.29
C GLU A 27 -31.25 31.64 -15.40
N LEU A 28 -31.75 31.35 -14.20
CA LEU A 28 -31.10 30.40 -13.29
C LEU A 28 -31.08 28.97 -13.86
N LYS A 29 -32.12 28.56 -14.58
CA LYS A 29 -32.17 27.24 -15.23
C LYS A 29 -31.14 27.17 -16.37
N ALA A 30 -31.13 28.17 -17.25
CA ALA A 30 -30.18 28.27 -18.35
C ALA A 30 -28.72 28.29 -17.85
N ALA A 31 -28.44 29.06 -16.80
CA ALA A 31 -27.10 29.10 -16.19
C ALA A 31 -26.65 27.74 -15.61
N ARG A 32 -27.57 26.96 -15.03
CA ARG A 32 -27.27 25.61 -14.51
C ARG A 32 -27.00 24.61 -15.63
N GLU A 33 -27.74 24.72 -16.72
CA GLU A 33 -27.56 23.88 -17.91
C GLU A 33 -26.21 24.17 -18.58
N ALA A 34 -25.90 25.45 -18.83
CA ALA A 34 -24.60 25.86 -19.34
C ALA A 34 -23.44 25.43 -18.43
N ALA A 35 -23.60 25.53 -17.10
CA ALA A 35 -22.60 25.06 -16.16
C ALA A 35 -22.42 23.53 -16.21
N ARG A 36 -23.53 22.78 -16.35
CA ARG A 36 -23.51 21.32 -16.49
C ARG A 36 -22.74 20.89 -17.74
N GLU A 37 -23.02 21.51 -18.88
CA GLU A 37 -22.32 21.24 -20.14
C GLU A 37 -20.83 21.54 -20.02
N ARG A 38 -20.48 22.69 -19.45
CA ARG A 38 -19.07 23.05 -19.19
C ARG A 38 -18.37 22.01 -18.32
N TYR A 39 -19.00 21.57 -17.22
CA TYR A 39 -18.38 20.57 -16.34
C TYR A 39 -18.27 19.19 -17.00
N ALA A 40 -19.23 18.79 -17.82
CA ALA A 40 -19.14 17.56 -18.60
C ALA A 40 -17.94 17.59 -19.56
N ALA A 41 -17.75 18.69 -20.29
CA ALA A 41 -16.60 18.87 -21.18
C ALA A 41 -15.27 18.81 -20.43
N ILE A 42 -15.17 19.45 -19.27
CA ILE A 42 -13.97 19.39 -18.41
C ILE A 42 -13.74 17.97 -17.88
N ALA A 43 -14.80 17.26 -17.46
CA ALA A 43 -14.70 15.87 -17.01
C ALA A 43 -14.13 14.96 -18.11
N ASP A 44 -14.58 15.13 -19.35
CA ASP A 44 -14.05 14.38 -20.50
C ASP A 44 -12.59 14.71 -20.79
N ALA A 45 -12.20 15.97 -20.66
CA ALA A 45 -10.81 16.40 -20.85
C ALA A 45 -9.89 15.81 -19.75
N ILE A 46 -10.28 15.88 -18.47
CA ILE A 46 -9.54 15.28 -17.35
C ILE A 46 -9.39 13.76 -17.52
N LYS A 47 -10.46 13.06 -17.92
CA LYS A 47 -10.41 11.62 -18.19
C LYS A 47 -9.42 11.29 -19.32
N ARG A 48 -9.37 12.10 -20.37
CA ARG A 48 -8.44 11.93 -21.50
C ARG A 48 -6.99 12.16 -21.05
N GLU A 49 -6.72 13.24 -20.33
CA GLU A 49 -5.41 13.53 -19.73
C GLU A 49 -4.92 12.38 -18.86
N ALA A 50 -5.81 11.80 -18.06
CA ALA A 50 -5.50 10.71 -17.15
C ALA A 50 -5.43 9.33 -17.81
N GLY A 51 -5.67 9.22 -19.12
CA GLY A 51 -5.65 7.94 -19.83
C GLY A 51 -6.73 6.96 -19.37
N ILE A 52 -7.91 7.47 -18.98
CA ILE A 52 -9.04 6.63 -18.56
C ILE A 52 -9.56 5.82 -19.75
N LYS A 53 -9.47 4.49 -19.64
CA LYS A 53 -9.96 3.52 -20.62
C LYS A 53 -11.42 3.14 -20.39
N LYS A 54 -11.87 3.14 -19.13
CA LYS A 54 -13.27 2.80 -18.79
C LYS A 54 -13.76 3.57 -17.57
N HIS A 55 -14.90 4.21 -17.70
CA HIS A 55 -15.57 4.94 -16.62
C HIS A 55 -16.91 4.27 -16.30
N TYR A 56 -17.04 3.76 -15.08
CA TYR A 56 -18.30 3.29 -14.53
C TYR A 56 -18.96 4.43 -13.76
N ARG A 57 -20.23 4.71 -14.07
CA ARG A 57 -20.99 5.78 -13.42
C ARG A 57 -21.37 5.40 -11.99
N HIS A 58 -20.89 6.16 -11.02
CA HIS A 58 -21.33 6.05 -9.63
C HIS A 58 -22.48 7.03 -9.34
N LYS A 59 -23.58 6.53 -8.76
CA LYS A 59 -24.74 7.36 -8.38
C LYS A 59 -24.53 8.21 -7.12
N VAL A 60 -23.52 7.91 -6.30
CA VAL A 60 -23.23 8.63 -5.05
C VAL A 60 -22.00 9.51 -5.23
N ILE A 61 -21.78 10.47 -4.33
CA ILE A 61 -20.58 11.33 -4.33
C ILE A 61 -19.42 10.59 -3.67
N GLY A 62 -18.83 9.67 -4.42
CA GLY A 62 -17.66 8.88 -4.04
C GLY A 62 -17.09 8.18 -5.26
N GLY A 63 -15.89 7.62 -5.14
CA GLY A 63 -15.23 6.96 -6.26
C GLY A 63 -14.31 5.83 -5.84
N LEU A 64 -13.83 5.13 -6.86
CA LEU A 64 -12.83 4.08 -6.76
C LEU A 64 -12.03 4.02 -8.07
N ALA A 65 -10.72 4.09 -7.97
CA ALA A 65 -9.80 3.85 -9.07
C ALA A 65 -9.22 2.43 -9.02
N TRP A 66 -9.30 1.70 -10.14
CA TRP A 66 -8.54 0.46 -10.32
C TRP A 66 -7.20 0.81 -10.97
N THR A 67 -6.27 1.26 -10.13
CA THR A 67 -4.90 1.67 -10.49
C THR A 67 -4.19 0.64 -11.38
N GLY A 68 -3.47 1.10 -12.40
CA GLY A 68 -2.80 0.24 -13.40
C GLY A 68 -3.72 -0.30 -14.51
N THR A 69 -5.05 -0.22 -14.36
CA THR A 69 -5.99 -0.72 -15.38
C THR A 69 -6.61 0.39 -16.24
N GLY A 70 -6.47 1.66 -15.84
CA GLY A 70 -7.12 2.80 -16.48
C GLY A 70 -8.64 2.80 -16.31
N LYS A 71 -9.16 2.15 -15.25
CA LYS A 71 -10.60 2.08 -14.98
C LYS A 71 -10.93 2.86 -13.70
N ILE A 72 -12.04 3.58 -13.73
CA ILE A 72 -12.58 4.30 -12.55
C ILE A 72 -14.07 4.05 -12.38
N LEU A 73 -14.54 4.02 -11.14
CA LEU A 73 -15.93 4.15 -10.74
C LEU A 73 -16.07 5.52 -10.09
N ALA A 74 -16.76 6.44 -10.73
CA ALA A 74 -16.87 7.82 -10.24
C ALA A 74 -18.17 8.46 -10.74
N PRO A 75 -18.63 9.58 -10.15
CA PRO A 75 -19.73 10.34 -10.71
C PRO A 75 -19.41 10.85 -12.11
N GLU A 76 -20.41 11.32 -12.86
CA GLU A 76 -20.21 11.79 -14.25
C GLU A 76 -19.39 13.09 -14.36
N GLY A 77 -19.29 13.85 -13.27
CA GLY A 77 -18.62 15.16 -13.29
C GLY A 77 -19.51 16.32 -13.71
N ILE A 78 -20.85 16.15 -13.76
CA ILE A 78 -21.80 17.17 -14.25
C ILE A 78 -22.09 18.29 -13.23
N THR A 79 -21.52 18.22 -12.03
CA THR A 79 -21.56 19.27 -11.02
C THR A 79 -20.15 19.50 -10.49
N ARG A 80 -19.88 20.70 -9.95
CA ARG A 80 -18.54 21.03 -9.42
C ARG A 80 -18.05 20.02 -8.36
N ARG A 81 -18.93 19.52 -7.48
CA ARG A 81 -18.55 18.50 -6.48
C ARG A 81 -18.29 17.13 -7.10
N GLN A 82 -19.11 16.70 -8.06
CA GLN A 82 -18.88 15.45 -8.78
C GLN A 82 -17.59 15.49 -9.60
N LEU A 83 -17.32 16.62 -10.24
CA LEU A 83 -16.11 16.85 -11.03
C LEU A 83 -14.86 16.73 -10.16
N TYR A 84 -14.93 17.23 -8.92
CA TYR A 84 -13.84 17.10 -7.95
C TYR A 84 -13.53 15.63 -7.61
N VAL A 85 -14.56 14.83 -7.31
CA VAL A 85 -14.39 13.39 -7.04
C VAL A 85 -13.84 12.68 -8.28
N LEU A 86 -14.37 12.97 -9.48
CA LEU A 86 -13.85 12.39 -10.71
C LEU A 86 -12.37 12.74 -10.92
N ALA A 87 -11.97 13.99 -10.67
CA ALA A 87 -10.59 14.42 -10.80
C ALA A 87 -9.67 13.70 -9.80
N HIS A 88 -10.13 13.47 -8.57
CA HIS A 88 -9.42 12.68 -7.57
C HIS A 88 -9.16 11.24 -8.06
N GLU A 89 -10.19 10.54 -8.55
CA GLU A 89 -10.02 9.18 -9.08
C GLU A 89 -9.11 9.13 -10.31
N CYS A 90 -9.17 10.17 -11.16
CA CYS A 90 -8.24 10.31 -12.28
C CYS A 90 -6.80 10.51 -11.79
N GLY A 91 -6.59 11.25 -10.70
CA GLY A 91 -5.29 11.42 -10.04
C GLY A 91 -4.69 10.09 -9.61
N HIS A 92 -5.51 9.18 -9.06
CA HIS A 92 -5.07 7.82 -8.73
C HIS A 92 -4.56 7.05 -9.95
N ILE A 93 -5.22 7.17 -11.10
CA ILE A 93 -4.77 6.51 -12.35
C ILE A 93 -3.47 7.14 -12.86
N VAL A 94 -3.35 8.46 -12.87
CA VAL A 94 -2.14 9.14 -13.39
C VAL A 94 -0.93 8.79 -12.54
N LEU A 95 -1.08 8.85 -11.22
CA LEU A 95 0.05 8.86 -10.30
C LEU A 95 0.43 7.47 -9.79
N HIS A 96 -0.53 6.54 -9.74
CA HIS A 96 -0.37 5.27 -9.04
C HIS A 96 -0.50 4.03 -9.94
N SER A 97 -0.14 4.13 -11.22
CA SER A 97 -0.27 3.02 -12.19
C SER A 97 0.97 2.14 -12.36
N THR A 98 2.10 2.47 -11.74
CA THR A 98 3.34 1.67 -11.81
C THR A 98 3.57 0.85 -10.53
N PRO A 99 4.31 -0.27 -10.56
CA PRO A 99 4.60 -1.06 -9.36
C PRO A 99 5.19 -0.24 -8.21
N ALA A 100 6.13 0.67 -8.50
CA ALA A 100 6.73 1.54 -7.50
C ALA A 100 5.71 2.49 -6.86
N SER A 101 4.82 3.07 -7.66
CA SER A 101 3.77 3.96 -7.17
C SER A 101 2.65 3.23 -6.42
N LEU A 102 2.36 1.98 -6.79
CA LEU A 102 1.36 1.14 -6.12
C LEU A 102 1.77 0.77 -4.70
N ALA A 103 3.08 0.64 -4.45
CA ALA A 103 3.65 0.32 -3.15
C ALA A 103 3.69 1.51 -2.17
N LYS A 104 3.31 2.71 -2.60
CA LYS A 104 3.24 3.87 -1.70
C LYS A 104 2.18 3.65 -0.60
N PRO A 105 2.42 4.14 0.63
CA PRO A 105 1.42 4.16 1.69
C PRO A 105 0.13 4.87 1.28
N GLY A 106 -1.00 4.47 1.87
CA GLY A 106 -2.31 5.01 1.54
C GLY A 106 -2.38 6.53 1.73
N HIS A 107 -1.84 7.05 2.83
CA HIS A 107 -1.85 8.49 3.10
C HIS A 107 -1.09 9.31 2.05
N VAL A 108 0.00 8.77 1.50
CA VAL A 108 0.76 9.41 0.42
C VAL A 108 -0.07 9.40 -0.86
N LYS A 109 -0.67 8.26 -1.18
CA LYS A 109 -1.47 8.10 -2.40
C LYS A 109 -2.65 9.06 -2.44
N GLU A 110 -3.38 9.18 -1.32
CA GLU A 110 -4.50 10.11 -1.20
C GLU A 110 -4.07 11.58 -1.24
N HIS A 111 -3.00 11.94 -0.54
CA HIS A 111 -2.48 13.32 -0.59
C HIS A 111 -2.10 13.74 -2.02
N GLU A 112 -1.44 12.85 -2.75
CA GLU A 112 -1.05 13.09 -4.15
C GLU A 112 -2.29 13.18 -5.07
N ALA A 113 -3.29 12.31 -4.91
CA ALA A 113 -4.53 12.34 -5.68
C ALA A 113 -5.37 13.60 -5.40
N GLU A 114 -5.47 14.03 -4.14
CA GLU A 114 -6.15 15.29 -3.76
C GLU A 114 -5.42 16.51 -4.33
N THR A 115 -4.08 16.51 -4.27
CA THR A 115 -3.26 17.57 -4.87
C THR A 115 -3.48 17.65 -6.38
N TYR A 116 -3.54 16.50 -7.07
CA TYR A 116 -3.89 16.44 -8.48
C TYR A 116 -5.29 17.03 -8.75
N ALA A 117 -6.31 16.68 -7.96
CA ALA A 117 -7.66 17.18 -8.13
C ALA A 117 -7.75 18.71 -7.98
N HIS A 118 -7.08 19.27 -6.97
CA HIS A 118 -6.98 20.72 -6.77
C HIS A 118 -6.32 21.43 -7.96
N ARG A 119 -5.26 20.84 -8.51
CA ARG A 119 -4.53 21.40 -9.64
C ARG A 119 -5.29 21.26 -10.94
N ALA A 120 -6.01 20.16 -11.16
CA ALA A 120 -6.91 20.01 -12.28
C ALA A 120 -7.95 21.14 -12.27
N PHE A 121 -8.56 21.42 -11.12
CA PHE A 121 -9.48 22.55 -10.98
C PHE A 121 -8.83 23.88 -11.36
N LYS A 122 -7.62 24.15 -10.87
CA LYS A 122 -6.86 25.36 -11.25
C LYS A 122 -6.55 25.42 -12.75
N ARG A 123 -6.18 24.30 -13.40
CA ARG A 123 -5.90 24.26 -14.86
C ARG A 123 -7.10 24.64 -15.72
N TYR A 124 -8.31 24.38 -15.23
CA TYR A 124 -9.56 24.69 -15.92
C TYR A 124 -10.26 25.94 -15.37
N ASP A 125 -9.54 26.81 -14.67
CA ASP A 125 -10.04 28.04 -14.06
C ASP A 125 -11.28 27.84 -13.17
N LEU A 126 -11.30 26.71 -12.44
CA LEU A 126 -12.32 26.38 -11.46
C LEU A 126 -11.78 26.51 -10.05
N GLU A 127 -12.57 27.15 -9.19
CA GLU A 127 -12.34 27.10 -7.76
C GLU A 127 -12.84 25.78 -7.17
N VAL A 128 -12.02 25.17 -6.32
CA VAL A 128 -12.42 24.00 -5.54
C VAL A 128 -13.45 24.42 -4.49
N PRO A 129 -14.61 23.74 -4.37
CA PRO A 129 -15.56 24.02 -3.30
C PRO A 129 -14.89 23.89 -1.92
N GLU A 130 -15.08 24.88 -1.05
CA GLU A 130 -14.47 24.90 0.30
C GLU A 130 -14.76 23.61 1.09
N LYS A 131 -16.01 23.11 1.01
CA LYS A 131 -16.41 21.84 1.63
C LYS A 131 -15.62 20.64 1.08
N SER A 132 -15.30 20.62 -0.21
CA SER A 132 -14.47 19.57 -0.82
C SER A 132 -13.02 19.68 -0.35
N ALA A 133 -12.45 20.89 -0.34
CA ALA A 133 -11.08 21.10 0.15
C ALA A 133 -10.92 20.71 1.64
N ARG A 134 -11.92 21.02 2.47
CA ARG A 134 -11.94 20.57 3.88
C ARG A 134 -12.05 19.05 3.99
N TRP A 135 -12.91 18.44 3.18
CA TRP A 135 -13.08 16.98 3.19
C TRP A 135 -11.81 16.26 2.73
N ALA A 136 -11.11 16.75 1.71
CA ALA A 136 -9.83 16.23 1.25
C ALA A 136 -8.79 16.16 2.38
N ARG A 137 -8.65 17.24 3.17
CA ARG A 137 -7.74 17.27 4.32
C ARG A 137 -8.10 16.24 5.40
N LEU A 138 -9.39 16.14 5.74
CA LEU A 138 -9.88 15.15 6.69
C LEU A 138 -9.64 13.72 6.18
N TYR A 139 -9.85 13.49 4.89
CA TYR A 139 -9.68 12.17 4.29
C TYR A 139 -8.22 11.72 4.29
N VAL A 140 -7.29 12.59 3.93
CA VAL A 140 -5.85 12.33 4.08
C VAL A 140 -5.50 12.08 5.55
N GLY A 141 -6.06 12.85 6.49
CA GLY A 141 -5.89 12.63 7.94
C GLY A 141 -6.36 11.26 8.42
N GLN A 142 -7.47 10.73 7.88
CA GLN A 142 -7.95 9.38 8.19
C GLN A 142 -6.97 8.30 7.72
N TRP A 143 -6.39 8.46 6.53
CA TRP A 143 -5.37 7.55 6.03
C TRP A 143 -4.06 7.65 6.81
N ILE A 144 -3.68 8.85 7.27
CA ILE A 144 -2.53 9.02 8.17
C ILE A 144 -2.74 8.22 9.46
N ALA A 145 -3.92 8.34 10.10
CA ALA A 145 -4.20 7.59 11.32
C ALA A 145 -4.12 6.08 11.07
N LYS A 146 -4.75 5.59 10.00
CA LYS A 146 -4.74 4.18 9.63
C LYS A 146 -3.33 3.64 9.36
N ASP A 147 -2.50 4.39 8.63
CA ASP A 147 -1.14 3.98 8.32
C ASP A 147 -0.24 4.06 9.57
N ALA A 148 -0.45 5.05 10.45
CA ALA A 148 0.25 5.17 11.73
C ALA A 148 -0.08 4.00 12.67
N ASP A 149 -1.36 3.60 12.77
CA ASP A 149 -1.81 2.43 13.54
C ASP A 149 -1.17 1.13 13.03
N ALA A 150 -0.83 1.08 11.74
CA ALA A 150 -0.11 -0.03 11.11
C ALA A 150 1.43 0.06 11.27
N GLY A 151 1.95 1.07 11.98
CA GLY A 151 3.39 1.29 12.17
C GLY A 151 4.10 1.83 10.92
N ILE A 152 3.37 2.35 9.94
CA ILE A 152 3.94 2.92 8.71
C ILE A 152 4.38 4.36 9.00
N ALA A 153 5.61 4.71 8.61
CA ALA A 153 6.12 6.06 8.74
C ALA A 153 5.25 7.08 7.97
N ILE A 154 4.89 8.18 8.64
CA ILE A 154 4.02 9.22 8.08
C ILE A 154 4.82 10.27 7.32
N CYS A 155 4.42 10.53 6.08
CA CYS A 155 4.98 11.58 5.25
C CYS A 155 4.63 12.96 5.81
N ALA A 156 5.65 13.76 6.13
CA ALA A 156 5.47 15.12 6.68
C ALA A 156 4.60 16.02 5.77
N GLN A 157 4.77 15.95 4.45
CA GLN A 157 3.98 16.76 3.51
C GLN A 157 2.49 16.42 3.53
N ALA A 158 2.16 15.13 3.65
CA ALA A 158 0.76 14.69 3.78
C ALA A 158 0.16 15.15 5.12
N ALA A 159 0.94 15.11 6.21
CA ALA A 159 0.53 15.62 7.51
C ALA A 159 0.29 17.14 7.48
N ASP A 160 1.19 17.91 6.87
CA ASP A 160 1.02 19.35 6.71
C ASP A 160 -0.18 19.71 5.84
N PHE A 161 -0.45 18.92 4.78
CA PHE A 161 -1.66 19.07 3.97
C PHE A 161 -2.93 18.81 4.79
N ALA A 162 -2.97 17.70 5.54
CA ALA A 162 -4.10 17.35 6.40
C ALA A 162 -4.37 18.41 7.48
N LEU A 163 -3.32 19.02 8.04
CA LEU A 163 -3.41 20.13 9.00
C LEU A 163 -3.73 21.48 8.35
N GLY A 164 -3.78 21.57 7.01
CA GLY A 164 -3.99 22.81 6.27
C GLY A 164 -2.82 23.80 6.34
N LYS A 165 -1.64 23.34 6.79
CA LYS A 165 -0.40 24.12 6.80
C LYS A 165 0.20 24.24 5.41
N ARG A 166 -0.01 23.23 4.56
CA ARG A 166 0.47 23.16 3.19
C ARG A 166 -0.66 23.42 2.20
N SER A 167 -0.38 24.28 1.22
CA SER A 167 -1.28 24.51 0.10
C SER A 167 -1.19 23.37 -0.92
N PRO A 168 -2.32 22.91 -1.51
CA PRO A 168 -2.31 21.94 -2.63
C PRO A 168 -1.64 22.49 -3.90
N TYR A 169 -1.36 23.79 -3.95
CA TYR A 169 -0.70 24.45 -5.07
C TYR A 169 0.82 24.59 -4.86
N GLU A 170 1.34 24.28 -3.67
CA GLU A 170 2.78 24.16 -3.46
C GLU A 170 3.33 22.98 -4.27
N ALA A 171 4.53 23.14 -4.81
CA ALA A 171 5.17 22.14 -5.66
C ALA A 171 5.30 20.79 -4.93
N LEU A 172 4.81 19.73 -5.55
CA LEU A 172 4.81 18.36 -5.07
C LEU A 172 5.45 17.51 -6.19
N PRO A 173 6.70 17.05 -6.01
CA PRO A 173 7.50 16.43 -7.07
C PRO A 173 6.76 15.33 -7.86
N SER A 174 5.99 14.51 -7.15
CA SER A 174 5.22 13.41 -7.72
C SER A 174 4.07 13.85 -8.63
N VAL A 175 3.54 15.06 -8.43
CA VAL A 175 2.40 15.58 -9.20
C VAL A 175 2.82 16.62 -10.24
N ASP A 176 3.85 17.43 -9.96
CA ASP A 176 4.34 18.44 -10.92
C ASP A 176 5.26 17.86 -11.99
N GLY A 177 5.75 16.64 -11.79
CA GLY A 177 6.77 16.08 -12.68
C GLY A 177 7.95 17.03 -12.79
N LEU A 178 8.60 17.37 -11.66
CA LEU A 178 9.93 17.99 -11.70
C LEU A 178 10.76 17.27 -12.78
N PRO A 179 11.52 18.01 -13.61
CA PRO A 179 12.15 17.47 -14.82
C PRO A 179 12.83 16.14 -14.50
N SER A 180 12.81 15.21 -15.45
CA SER A 180 13.28 13.81 -15.37
C SER A 180 14.71 13.60 -14.82
N HIS A 181 15.39 14.66 -14.44
CA HIS A 181 16.63 14.64 -13.69
C HIS A 181 16.35 14.95 -12.21
N ASP A 182 16.44 13.88 -11.43
CA ASP A 182 16.99 13.89 -10.06
C ASP A 182 16.05 13.64 -8.87
N PHE A 183 15.22 12.59 -8.95
CA PHE A 183 14.73 11.88 -7.75
C PHE A 183 14.76 10.35 -7.84
N SER A 184 14.91 9.75 -9.03
CA SER A 184 15.15 8.31 -9.16
C SER A 184 16.39 7.90 -8.37
N LYS A 185 17.46 8.71 -8.37
CA LYS A 185 18.65 8.43 -7.55
C LYS A 185 18.44 8.59 -6.04
N SER A 186 17.41 9.30 -5.56
CA SER A 186 17.16 9.42 -4.12
C SER A 186 16.46 8.17 -3.59
N LEU A 187 15.41 7.72 -4.29
CA LEU A 187 14.73 6.47 -3.95
C LEU A 187 15.60 5.26 -4.28
N ASP A 188 16.35 5.26 -5.39
CA ASP A 188 17.31 4.21 -5.72
C ASP A 188 18.51 4.21 -4.75
N ARG A 189 18.94 5.36 -4.20
CA ARG A 189 19.96 5.37 -3.12
C ARG A 189 19.37 4.92 -1.79
N PHE A 190 18.11 5.25 -1.49
CA PHE A 190 17.44 4.83 -0.26
C PHE A 190 17.14 3.33 -0.29
N VAL A 191 16.62 2.84 -1.42
CA VAL A 191 16.43 1.42 -1.71
C VAL A 191 17.78 0.72 -1.80
N ALA A 192 18.80 1.24 -2.51
CA ALA A 192 20.13 0.62 -2.53
C ALA A 192 20.82 0.63 -1.16
N LYS A 193 20.59 1.64 -0.30
CA LYS A 193 21.09 1.65 1.07
C LYS A 193 20.33 0.64 1.94
N GLY A 194 19.02 0.51 1.76
CA GLY A 194 18.20 -0.54 2.38
C GLY A 194 18.62 -1.94 1.93
N SER A 195 18.78 -2.16 0.63
CA SER A 195 19.23 -3.42 0.03
C SER A 195 20.67 -3.76 0.41
N ARG A 196 21.57 -2.78 0.58
CA ARG A 196 22.93 -3.04 1.10
C ARG A 196 22.93 -3.41 2.57
N LEU A 197 22.06 -2.81 3.38
CA LEU A 197 21.91 -3.19 4.79
C LEU A 197 21.32 -4.59 4.93
N VAL A 198 20.30 -4.92 4.14
CA VAL A 198 19.71 -6.27 4.10
C VAL A 198 20.72 -7.29 3.57
N ALA A 199 21.42 -7.00 2.47
CA ALA A 199 22.44 -7.90 1.93
C ALA A 199 23.63 -8.08 2.89
N ALA A 200 24.02 -7.04 3.64
CA ALA A 200 25.05 -7.15 4.68
C ALA A 200 24.56 -8.05 5.83
N GLN A 201 23.34 -7.84 6.31
CA GLN A 201 22.71 -8.67 7.35
C GLN A 201 22.52 -10.14 6.90
N GLU A 202 22.12 -10.37 5.66
CA GLU A 202 22.00 -11.71 5.07
C GLU A 202 23.36 -12.37 4.86
N SER A 203 24.40 -11.62 4.46
CA SER A 203 25.76 -12.15 4.35
C SER A 203 26.37 -12.53 5.69
N GLU A 204 26.07 -11.76 6.75
CA GLU A 204 26.50 -12.03 8.12
C GLU A 204 25.73 -13.22 8.71
N ALA A 205 24.44 -13.35 8.39
CA ALA A 205 23.63 -14.52 8.73
C ALA A 205 24.15 -15.79 8.01
N MET A 206 24.43 -15.72 6.71
CA MET A 206 25.00 -16.82 5.93
C MET A 206 26.39 -17.23 6.42
N ALA A 207 27.26 -16.28 6.75
CA ALA A 207 28.60 -16.57 7.27
C ALA A 207 28.51 -17.31 8.62
N ASN A 208 27.57 -16.91 9.48
CA ASN A 208 27.30 -17.59 10.75
C ASN A 208 26.67 -18.98 10.58
N GLU A 209 25.92 -19.20 9.50
CA GLU A 209 25.29 -20.48 9.20
C GLU A 209 26.28 -21.47 8.55
N ILE A 210 27.17 -21.01 7.67
CA ILE A 210 28.24 -21.81 7.07
C ILE A 210 29.23 -22.31 8.14
N GLY A 211 29.46 -21.54 9.20
CA GLY A 211 30.25 -21.99 10.37
C GLY A 211 29.57 -23.09 11.21
N ARG A 212 28.29 -23.40 10.98
CA ARG A 212 27.51 -24.41 11.71
C ARG A 212 27.12 -25.64 10.89
N ILE A 213 27.41 -25.68 9.58
CA ILE A 213 27.08 -26.84 8.73
C ILE A 213 28.16 -27.92 8.88
N PRO A 214 27.83 -29.12 9.40
CA PRO A 214 28.76 -30.24 9.40
C PRO A 214 29.12 -30.64 7.96
N ASN A 215 30.40 -30.94 7.72
CA ASN A 215 30.99 -31.28 6.43
C ASN A 215 30.05 -32.14 5.53
N PRO A 216 29.59 -31.61 4.38
CA PRO A 216 28.61 -32.26 3.50
C PRO A 216 29.15 -33.45 2.69
N GLN A 217 30.45 -33.75 2.76
CA GLN A 217 31.02 -34.92 2.07
C GLN A 217 30.62 -36.27 2.70
N SER A 218 29.99 -36.28 3.88
CA SER A 218 29.60 -37.53 4.55
C SER A 218 28.21 -38.08 4.18
N ARG A 219 27.42 -37.40 3.33
CA ARG A 219 26.05 -37.85 2.96
C ARG A 219 25.78 -38.02 1.46
N LEU A 220 26.73 -37.71 0.58
CA LEU A 220 26.52 -37.73 -0.87
C LEU A 220 26.80 -39.09 -1.54
N SER A 221 27.15 -40.13 -0.78
CA SER A 221 27.45 -41.45 -1.33
C SER A 221 26.27 -42.44 -1.37
N GLU A 222 25.07 -42.07 -0.91
CA GLU A 222 24.02 -43.08 -0.63
C GLU A 222 22.65 -42.94 -1.31
N LEU A 223 22.36 -41.97 -2.19
CA LEU A 223 21.02 -41.95 -2.80
C LEU A 223 21.00 -41.62 -4.31
N PRO A 224 20.66 -42.59 -5.18
CA PRO A 224 20.45 -42.36 -6.59
C PRO A 224 19.01 -41.88 -6.89
N ASN A 225 18.89 -40.76 -7.59
CA ASN A 225 17.80 -40.37 -8.49
C ASN A 225 16.34 -40.37 -7.94
N ALA A 226 16.02 -39.52 -6.95
CA ALA A 226 14.64 -39.20 -6.59
C ALA A 226 14.23 -37.80 -7.11
N CYS A 227 13.02 -37.64 -7.65
CA CYS A 227 12.51 -36.32 -8.04
C CYS A 227 12.07 -35.50 -6.82
N GLY A 228 12.08 -34.17 -6.93
CA GLY A 228 11.80 -33.25 -5.82
C GLY A 228 10.46 -33.48 -5.10
N THR A 229 9.45 -34.04 -5.79
CA THR A 229 8.15 -34.38 -5.20
C THR A 229 8.25 -35.55 -4.22
N CYS A 230 9.09 -36.56 -4.50
CA CYS A 230 9.30 -37.69 -3.61
C CYS A 230 10.03 -37.27 -2.33
N LEU A 231 11.05 -36.40 -2.48
CA LEU A 231 11.79 -35.83 -1.35
C LEU A 231 10.87 -35.00 -0.43
N TYR A 232 9.98 -34.20 -1.02
CA TYR A 232 9.00 -33.43 -0.25
C TYR A 232 8.05 -34.32 0.54
N PHE A 233 7.51 -35.39 -0.06
CA PHE A 233 6.63 -36.29 0.68
C PHE A 233 7.38 -37.03 1.80
N GLU A 234 8.52 -37.63 1.51
CA GLU A 234 9.31 -38.38 2.50
C GLU A 234 9.68 -37.52 3.73
N GLN A 235 9.96 -36.24 3.51
CA GLN A 235 10.32 -35.30 4.58
C GLN A 235 9.12 -34.85 5.44
N TYR A 236 7.89 -34.86 4.91
CA TYR A 236 6.74 -34.21 5.56
C TYR A 236 5.53 -35.13 5.84
N SER A 237 5.47 -36.34 5.29
CA SER A 237 4.35 -37.29 5.52
C SER A 237 4.58 -38.30 6.65
N GLY A 238 5.60 -38.10 7.49
CA GLY A 238 5.82 -38.92 8.70
C GLY A 238 6.13 -40.39 8.41
N GLY A 239 6.80 -40.69 7.30
CA GLY A 239 7.18 -42.05 6.91
C GLY A 239 6.18 -42.78 6.01
N ILE A 240 5.08 -42.15 5.60
CA ILE A 240 4.22 -42.70 4.54
C ILE A 240 4.93 -42.48 3.21
N SER A 241 5.59 -43.52 2.70
CA SER A 241 6.35 -43.43 1.46
C SER A 241 5.41 -43.20 0.27
N HIS A 242 5.78 -42.27 -0.60
CA HIS A 242 5.04 -41.95 -1.83
C HIS A 242 4.88 -43.17 -2.75
N GLN A 243 5.75 -44.17 -2.59
CA GLN A 243 5.74 -45.46 -3.31
C GLN A 243 4.48 -46.29 -3.05
N ALA A 244 3.80 -46.12 -1.91
CA ALA A 244 2.57 -46.87 -1.62
C ALA A 244 1.40 -46.52 -2.56
N TYR A 245 1.46 -45.38 -3.25
CA TYR A 245 0.38 -44.88 -4.12
C TYR A 245 0.71 -44.88 -5.61
N HIS A 246 1.98 -45.06 -6.00
CA HIS A 246 2.41 -45.33 -7.38
C HIS A 246 3.90 -45.69 -7.41
N ASP A 247 4.28 -46.54 -8.37
CA ASP A 247 5.68 -46.83 -8.67
C ASP A 247 6.27 -45.72 -9.55
N CYS A 248 7.15 -44.92 -8.97
CA CYS A 248 8.00 -44.00 -9.71
C CYS A 248 9.45 -44.19 -9.26
N LYS A 249 10.25 -44.85 -10.10
CA LYS A 249 11.71 -44.71 -10.09
C LYS A 249 12.13 -44.41 -11.51
N ALA A 250 12.83 -43.29 -11.67
CA ALA A 250 13.04 -42.58 -12.94
C ALA A 250 13.28 -43.54 -14.14
N HIS A 251 12.23 -43.67 -14.96
CA HIS A 251 12.08 -44.41 -16.22
C HIS A 251 12.06 -45.95 -16.21
N GLY A 252 10.83 -46.47 -16.14
CA GLY A 252 10.39 -47.76 -16.69
C GLY A 252 8.86 -47.80 -16.78
N THR A 253 8.30 -47.58 -17.98
CA THR A 253 6.85 -47.51 -18.32
C THR A 253 6.02 -48.69 -17.77
N LYS A 254 4.73 -48.58 -17.40
CA LYS A 254 3.58 -47.91 -18.05
C LYS A 254 2.56 -47.42 -16.99
N ALA A 255 2.09 -46.17 -17.11
CA ALA A 255 0.85 -45.72 -16.48
C ALA A 255 -0.18 -45.38 -17.56
N VAL A 256 -1.38 -45.95 -17.44
CA VAL A 256 -2.49 -45.86 -18.43
C VAL A 256 -3.21 -44.51 -18.40
N ILE A 257 -2.73 -43.52 -17.64
CA ILE A 257 -3.33 -42.18 -17.60
C ILE A 257 -2.22 -41.13 -17.64
N ALA A 258 -1.62 -40.95 -18.82
CA ALA A 258 -0.89 -39.73 -19.15
C ALA A 258 -1.01 -39.50 -20.66
N ARG A 259 -1.87 -38.56 -21.07
CA ARG A 259 -1.74 -37.97 -22.40
C ARG A 259 -0.64 -36.92 -22.34
N THR A 260 0.26 -37.09 -23.29
CA THR A 260 1.40 -36.26 -23.64
C THR A 260 0.99 -34.83 -23.98
N SER A 261 1.46 -33.87 -23.20
CA SER A 261 1.92 -32.59 -23.74
C SER A 261 3.31 -32.31 -23.15
N HIS A 262 4.32 -32.38 -24.01
CA HIS A 262 5.67 -31.92 -23.74
C HIS A 262 5.61 -30.42 -23.42
N SER A 263 6.06 -30.02 -22.22
CA SER A 263 6.61 -28.68 -21.86
C SER A 263 6.22 -28.12 -20.47
N LEU A 264 6.09 -28.91 -19.40
CA LEU A 264 5.95 -28.33 -18.05
C LEU A 264 6.77 -29.07 -16.99
N CYS A 265 8.08 -28.84 -17.02
CA CYS A 265 8.90 -28.78 -15.82
C CYS A 265 9.59 -27.41 -15.79
N ASN A 266 8.80 -26.34 -15.69
CA ASN A 266 9.30 -25.00 -15.42
C ASN A 266 9.08 -24.70 -13.94
N HIS A 267 10.12 -24.99 -13.14
CA HIS A 267 10.44 -24.35 -11.85
C HIS A 267 9.28 -23.73 -11.04
N GLY A 268 8.22 -24.50 -10.76
CA GLY A 268 7.25 -24.16 -9.70
C GLY A 268 6.49 -22.84 -9.83
N VAL A 269 6.40 -22.20 -11.00
CA VAL A 269 5.73 -20.89 -11.11
C VAL A 269 4.25 -20.99 -11.54
N ASP A 270 3.80 -22.08 -12.16
CA ASP A 270 2.40 -22.19 -12.60
C ASP A 270 1.77 -23.56 -12.31
N TRP A 271 1.78 -23.98 -11.04
CA TRP A 271 0.87 -25.03 -10.62
C TRP A 271 -0.49 -24.44 -10.23
N ARG A 272 -1.47 -24.59 -11.12
CA ARG A 272 -2.89 -24.51 -10.74
C ARG A 272 -3.56 -25.84 -11.10
N PRO A 273 -4.24 -26.50 -10.16
CA PRO A 273 -4.97 -27.70 -10.47
C PRO A 273 -6.11 -27.35 -11.44
N HIS A 274 -6.33 -28.23 -12.42
CA HIS A 274 -7.39 -28.03 -13.42
C HIS A 274 -8.74 -27.89 -12.69
N ALA A 275 -9.48 -26.81 -12.98
CA ALA A 275 -10.66 -26.43 -12.19
C ALA A 275 -11.74 -27.53 -12.13
N ASP A 276 -11.80 -28.38 -13.15
CA ASP A 276 -12.77 -29.47 -13.22
C ASP A 276 -12.36 -30.67 -12.34
N GLN A 277 -11.06 -30.94 -12.22
CA GLN A 277 -10.56 -31.99 -11.32
C GLN A 277 -10.75 -31.60 -9.86
N VAL A 278 -10.58 -30.31 -9.54
CA VAL A 278 -10.91 -29.78 -8.20
C VAL A 278 -12.40 -29.93 -7.89
N ARG A 279 -13.27 -29.72 -8.88
CA ARG A 279 -14.72 -29.89 -8.73
C ARG A 279 -15.13 -31.35 -8.58
N GLU A 280 -14.54 -32.27 -9.33
CA GLU A 280 -14.79 -33.70 -9.17
C GLU A 280 -14.31 -34.22 -7.81
N LEU A 281 -13.13 -33.79 -7.36
CA LEU A 281 -12.61 -34.14 -6.04
C LEU A 281 -13.50 -33.60 -4.91
N GLN A 282 -13.99 -32.37 -5.02
CA GLN A 282 -14.95 -31.78 -4.07
C GLN A 282 -16.26 -32.57 -4.00
N LYS A 283 -16.73 -33.05 -5.16
CA LYS A 283 -17.93 -33.87 -5.27
C LYS A 283 -17.72 -35.26 -4.64
N ALA A 284 -16.57 -35.88 -4.91
CA ALA A 284 -16.21 -37.19 -4.36
C ALA A 284 -16.02 -37.16 -2.84
N LEU A 285 -15.52 -36.05 -2.30
CA LEU A 285 -15.34 -35.85 -0.85
C LEU A 285 -16.60 -35.32 -0.13
N GLY A 286 -17.74 -35.19 -0.83
CA GLY A 286 -19.00 -34.73 -0.24
C GLY A 286 -18.98 -33.27 0.24
N LEU A 287 -18.03 -32.45 -0.24
CA LEU A 287 -17.83 -31.05 0.16
C LEU A 287 -18.75 -30.12 -0.64
N SER A 288 -20.05 -30.35 -0.57
CA SER A 288 -21.07 -29.65 -1.36
C SER A 288 -21.66 -28.42 -0.65
N LYS A 289 -20.83 -27.49 -0.14
CA LYS A 289 -21.33 -26.13 0.23
C LYS A 289 -20.32 -25.03 -0.12
N PRO A 290 -20.72 -23.96 -0.84
CA PRO A 290 -19.86 -22.83 -1.14
C PRO A 290 -19.68 -22.01 0.14
N GLY A 291 -18.49 -22.03 0.72
CA GLY A 291 -18.18 -21.27 1.94
C GLY A 291 -16.93 -21.73 2.69
N PHE A 292 -16.38 -22.90 2.34
CA PHE A 292 -15.22 -23.46 3.03
C PHE A 292 -13.93 -22.64 2.81
N TRP A 293 -13.68 -22.14 1.60
CA TRP A 293 -12.46 -21.36 1.32
C TRP A 293 -12.44 -19.95 1.94
N SER A 294 -13.59 -19.37 2.34
CA SER A 294 -13.58 -18.10 3.09
C SER A 294 -13.28 -18.27 4.58
N ARG A 295 -13.47 -19.48 5.14
CA ARG A 295 -13.15 -19.79 6.54
C ARG A 295 -11.78 -20.41 6.70
N VAL A 296 -11.36 -21.27 5.76
CA VAL A 296 -10.02 -21.87 5.78
C VAL A 296 -8.93 -20.84 5.42
N GLY A 297 -9.22 -19.88 4.55
CA GLY A 297 -8.31 -18.76 4.29
C GLY A 297 -8.00 -17.96 5.56
N SER A 298 -9.02 -17.61 6.35
CA SER A 298 -8.86 -16.85 7.59
C SER A 298 -8.15 -17.65 8.69
N VAL A 299 -8.49 -18.93 8.85
CA VAL A 299 -7.86 -19.81 9.86
C VAL A 299 -6.42 -20.16 9.51
N LEU A 300 -6.07 -20.31 8.22
CA LEU A 300 -4.68 -20.51 7.80
C LEU A 300 -3.86 -19.22 7.95
N ILE A 301 -4.42 -18.06 7.62
CA ILE A 301 -3.74 -16.76 7.81
C ILE A 301 -3.50 -16.49 9.32
N GLU A 302 -4.45 -16.80 10.20
CA GLU A 302 -4.27 -16.70 11.66
C GLU A 302 -3.23 -17.69 12.20
N ARG A 303 -3.20 -18.93 11.68
CA ARG A 303 -2.27 -19.98 12.14
C ARG A 303 -0.83 -19.77 11.65
N PHE A 304 -0.63 -19.14 10.49
CA PHE A 304 0.69 -18.69 10.03
C PHE A 304 1.15 -17.41 10.74
N SER A 305 0.23 -16.49 11.08
CA SER A 305 0.56 -15.24 11.79
C SER A 305 0.85 -15.44 13.29
N SER A 306 0.30 -16.49 13.91
CA SER A 306 0.54 -16.82 15.32
C SER A 306 1.83 -17.64 15.54
N ARG A 307 2.25 -18.46 14.58
CA ARG A 307 3.53 -19.20 14.67
C ARG A 307 4.76 -18.30 14.55
N ASN A 308 4.66 -17.16 13.87
CA ASN A 308 5.77 -16.19 13.81
C ASN A 308 5.92 -15.30 15.06
N ARG A 309 4.97 -15.32 16.02
CA ARG A 309 5.17 -14.64 17.32
C ARG A 309 5.81 -15.53 18.38
N GLY A 310 5.71 -16.86 18.25
CA GLY A 310 6.31 -17.81 19.19
C GLY A 310 7.83 -17.96 19.03
N ALA A 311 8.35 -17.78 17.81
CA ALA A 311 9.78 -17.93 17.51
C ALA A 311 10.62 -16.72 17.96
N ALA A 312 10.05 -15.52 18.02
CA ALA A 312 10.77 -14.32 18.47
C ALA A 312 11.01 -14.32 20.00
N ASN A 313 10.03 -14.76 20.81
CA ASN A 313 10.15 -14.76 22.27
C ASN A 313 10.99 -15.89 22.88
N GLN A 314 11.36 -16.93 22.12
CA GLN A 314 12.27 -17.98 22.61
C GLN A 314 13.76 -17.65 22.39
N SER A 315 14.07 -16.69 21.53
CA SER A 315 15.46 -16.27 21.27
C SER A 315 16.04 -15.36 22.36
N ASP A 316 15.19 -14.64 23.11
CA ASP A 316 15.62 -13.76 24.20
C ASP A 316 15.78 -14.46 25.56
N GLN A 317 15.25 -15.69 25.74
CA GLN A 317 15.37 -16.41 27.02
C GLN A 317 16.61 -17.30 27.13
N ASN A 318 17.32 -17.58 26.03
CA ASN A 318 18.48 -18.49 26.03
C ASN A 318 19.84 -17.80 26.19
N ASN A 319 19.88 -16.46 26.35
CA ASN A 319 21.14 -15.71 26.45
C ASN A 319 21.45 -15.12 27.84
N SER A 320 20.75 -15.55 28.89
CA SER A 320 21.04 -15.12 30.27
C SER A 320 21.42 -16.29 31.15
N THR A 321 22.64 -16.84 30.99
CA THR A 321 23.33 -17.51 32.10
C THR A 321 24.85 -17.34 32.02
N GLN A 322 25.44 -16.99 33.17
CA GLN A 322 26.85 -17.02 33.54
C GLN A 322 27.74 -15.80 33.22
N ILE A 323 27.55 -14.74 34.01
CA ILE A 323 28.69 -13.98 34.54
C ILE A 323 28.81 -14.34 36.03
N GLN A 324 29.85 -15.10 36.37
CA GLN A 324 30.24 -15.40 37.74
C GLN A 324 30.70 -14.12 38.44
N LYS A 325 30.05 -13.77 39.56
CA LYS A 325 30.57 -12.76 40.49
C LYS A 325 31.60 -13.41 41.42
N PRO A 326 32.79 -12.81 41.64
CA PRO A 326 33.66 -13.25 42.72
C PRO A 326 33.04 -12.90 44.08
N ARG A 327 33.07 -13.89 44.98
CA ARG A 327 32.86 -13.75 46.42
C ARG A 327 33.96 -12.87 47.01
N SER A 328 33.59 -11.77 47.65
CA SER A 328 34.41 -11.16 48.70
C SER A 328 33.63 -11.21 50.01
N VAL A 329 34.12 -12.06 50.90
CA VAL A 329 33.80 -12.13 52.32
C VAL A 329 34.64 -11.05 53.02
N VAL A 330 33.99 -10.10 53.69
CA VAL A 330 34.55 -9.41 54.87
C VAL A 330 33.37 -9.10 55.81
N GLN A 331 33.32 -9.80 56.94
CA GLN A 331 32.66 -9.33 58.16
C GLN A 331 33.53 -8.23 58.79
N ILE A 332 32.91 -7.28 59.52
CA ILE A 332 33.30 -6.83 60.87
C ILE A 332 32.55 -5.51 61.25
N GLU A 333 31.89 -5.58 62.41
CA GLU A 333 31.57 -4.54 63.45
C GLU A 333 30.81 -3.26 63.04
N ASP A 334 29.60 -2.99 63.54
CA ASP A 334 29.21 -2.57 64.90
C ASP A 334 30.12 -1.51 65.54
N GLN A 335 29.68 -0.24 65.54
CA GLN A 335 29.70 0.62 66.75
C GLN A 335 29.16 2.05 66.49
N SER A 336 28.06 2.34 67.20
CA SER A 336 27.96 3.49 68.12
C SER A 336 27.54 4.90 67.65
N LYS A 337 26.60 5.45 68.45
CA LYS A 337 26.48 6.85 68.97
C LYS A 337 25.95 7.92 68.00
N ARG A 338 24.73 8.44 68.25
CA ARG A 338 24.38 9.57 69.15
C ARG A 338 24.89 10.95 68.68
N HIS A 339 23.90 11.84 68.51
CA HIS A 339 23.84 13.26 68.92
C HIS A 339 24.12 14.42 67.93
N LYS A 340 23.10 15.31 67.91
CA LYS A 340 23.09 16.79 67.72
C LYS A 340 23.31 17.25 66.27
N ARG A 341 22.55 18.20 65.70
CA ARG A 341 21.76 19.32 66.25
C ARG A 341 20.39 19.43 65.58
#